data_AF-W9VUC9-F1
#
_entry.id   AF-W9VUC9-F1
#
_cell.length_a   1.000
_cell.length_b   1.000
_cell.length_c   1.000
_cell.angle_alpha   90.00
_cell.angle_beta   90.00
_cell.angle_gamma   90.00
#
_symmetry.space_group_name_H-M   'P 1'
#
loop_
_entity.id
_entity.type
_entity.pdbx_description
1 polymer ?
#
loop_
_entity_poly.entity_id
_entity_poly.type
_entity_poly.pdbx_seq_one_letter_code
_entity_poly.pdbx_strand_id
1 'polypeptide(L)' 'MDARFKDLLDRCLFLDLETGPGGDIHKIGAVHGDRSFMRDPGRSIATIAFRDILRLTA' A
#
# COMPACT_ATOMS: atom_id res chain seq x y z
N MET A 1 13.20 -17.17 3.47
CA MET A 1 12.28 -16.25 4.19
C MET A 1 11.76 -16.99 5.41
N ASP A 2 11.76 -16.37 6.59
CA ASP A 2 11.23 -17.00 7.81
C ASP A 2 9.72 -17.28 7.68
N ALA A 3 9.26 -18.46 8.12
CA ALA A 3 7.87 -18.88 7.96
C ALA A 3 6.87 -17.98 8.72
N ARG A 4 7.28 -17.43 9.87
CA ARG A 4 6.46 -16.48 10.65
C ARG A 4 6.39 -15.13 9.95
N PHE A 5 7.47 -14.74 9.28
CA PHE A 5 7.48 -13.52 8.47
C PHE A 5 6.57 -13.66 7.25
N LYS A 6 6.56 -14.83 6.59
CA LYS A 6 5.60 -15.09 5.52
C LYS A 6 4.15 -15.09 6.01
N ASP A 7 3.86 -15.75 7.13
CA ASP A 7 2.52 -15.73 7.76
C ASP A 7 2.08 -14.31 8.12
N LEU A 8 3.01 -13.46 8.56
CA LEU A 8 2.73 -12.05 8.81
C LEU A 8 2.40 -11.28 7.52
N LEU A 9 3.19 -11.47 6.45
CA LEU A 9 2.93 -10.83 5.14
C LEU A 9 1.61 -11.27 4.53
N ASP A 10 1.25 -12.54 4.67
CA ASP A 10 0.02 -13.11 4.09
C ASP A 10 -1.25 -12.69 4.85
N ARG A 11 -1.13 -12.18 6.08
CA ARG A 11 -2.28 -11.72 6.90
C ARG A 11 -2.38 -10.21 7.07
N CYS A 12 -1.32 -9.48 6.73
CA CYS A 12 -1.24 -8.04 6.98
C CYS A 12 -1.08 -7.27 5.67
N LEU A 13 -1.83 -6.18 5.55
CA LEU A 13 -1.60 -5.18 4.53
C LEU A 13 -0.61 -4.16 5.08
N PHE A 14 0.57 -4.08 4.47
CA PHE A 14 1.59 -3.09 4.81
C PHE A 14 1.43 -1.89 3.90
N LEU A 15 1.38 -0.69 4.49
CA LEU A 15 1.25 0.57 3.78
C LEU A 15 2.50 1.41 4.01
N ASP A 16 3.05 1.92 2.91
CA ASP A 16 4.11 2.92 2.90
C ASP A 16 3.54 4.22 2.37
N LEU A 17 3.55 5.26 3.20
CA LEU A 17 2.93 6.55 2.89
C LEU A 17 4.00 7.62 2.93
N GLU A 18 4.13 8.35 1.82
CA GLU A 18 4.96 9.55 1.77
C GLU A 18 4.05 10.77 1.91
N THR A 19 4.30 11.59 2.92
CA THR A 19 3.50 12.78 3.23
C THR A 19 4.31 14.06 3.02
N GLY A 20 3.65 15.11 2.55
CA GLY A 20 4.23 16.43 2.37
C GLY A 20 4.15 17.32 3.62
N PRO A 21 4.60 18.58 3.51
CA PRO A 21 4.67 19.52 4.63
C PRO A 21 3.33 19.86 5.31
N GLY A 22 2.19 19.51 4.70
CA GLY A 22 0.84 19.69 5.24
C GLY A 22 0.16 18.39 5.71
N GLY A 23 0.85 17.25 5.68
CA GLY A 23 0.25 15.93 5.91
C GLY A 23 -0.48 15.35 4.69
N ASP A 24 -0.45 16.06 3.55
CA ASP A 24 -0.96 15.55 2.28
C ASP A 24 -0.17 14.32 1.85
N ILE A 25 -0.88 13.24 1.52
CA ILE A 25 -0.25 12.03 0.99
C ILE A 25 0.14 12.31 -0.47
N HIS A 26 1.40 12.05 -0.82
CA HIS A 26 1.93 12.18 -2.17
C HIS A 26 2.20 10.83 -2.83
N LYS A 27 2.46 9.80 -2.04
CA LYS A 27 2.79 8.46 -2.53
C LYS A 27 2.16 7.41 -1.64
N ILE A 28 1.69 6.34 -2.26
CA ILE A 28 1.17 5.16 -1.56
C ILE A 28 1.83 3.92 -2.15
N GLY A 29 2.56 3.21 -1.31
CA GLY A 29 2.95 1.82 -1.52
C GLY A 29 2.09 0.90 -0.67
N ALA A 30 1.74 -0.28 -1.20
CA ALA A 30 1.02 -1.31 -0.47
C ALA A 30 1.58 -2.69 -0.78
N VAL A 31 1.69 -3.55 0.24
CA VAL A 31 2.16 -4.95 0.11
C VAL A 31 1.23 -5.87 0.89
N HIS A 32 0.83 -6.98 0.26
CA HIS A 32 0.08 -8.07 0.89
C HIS A 32 0.54 -9.41 0.31
N GLY A 33 1.10 -10.27 1.15
CA GLY A 33 1.78 -11.50 0.75
C GLY A 33 2.83 -11.19 -0.32
N ASP A 34 2.70 -11.85 -1.48
CA ASP A 34 3.59 -11.69 -2.64
C ASP A 34 3.12 -10.60 -3.63
N ARG A 35 2.06 -9.86 -3.31
CA ARG A 35 1.49 -8.81 -4.17
C ARG A 35 1.94 -7.42 -3.70
N SER A 36 2.30 -6.56 -4.64
CA SER A 36 2.67 -5.17 -4.35
C SER A 36 1.95 -4.19 -5.27
N PHE A 37 1.73 -2.99 -4.76
CA PHE A 37 1.14 -1.86 -5.46
C PHE A 37 1.94 -0.61 -5.13
N MET A 38 2.24 0.21 -6.15
CA MET A 38 2.94 1.48 -6.00
C MET A 38 2.24 2.53 -6.84
N ARG A 39 2.01 3.72 -6.27
CA ARG A 39 1.50 4.87 -7.01
C ARG A 39 2.31 6.12 -6.76
N ASP A 40 2.68 6.76 -7.86
CA ASP A 40 3.56 7.94 -7.94
C ASP A 40 2.76 9.27 -7.85
N PRO A 41 3.33 10.37 -7.32
CA PRO A 41 2.67 11.65 -7.03
C PRO A 41 2.09 12.42 -8.22
N GLY A 42 2.28 11.97 -9.46
CA GLY A 42 1.81 12.68 -10.66
C GLY A 42 0.29 12.70 -10.89
N ARG A 43 -0.52 12.03 -10.06
CA ARG A 43 -2.00 11.97 -10.21
C ARG A 43 -2.71 12.13 -8.88
N SER A 44 -3.52 13.21 -8.77
CA SER A 44 -4.41 13.52 -7.63
C SER A 44 -5.09 12.27 -7.02
N ILE A 45 -5.05 12.20 -5.69
CA ILE A 45 -5.47 11.06 -4.86
C ILE A 45 -6.98 11.07 -4.55
N ALA A 46 -7.70 12.14 -4.93
CA ALA A 46 -9.04 12.42 -4.42
C ALA A 46 -10.13 11.36 -4.69
N THR A 47 -9.92 10.37 -5.57
CA THR A 47 -10.96 9.36 -5.89
C THR A 47 -10.45 7.96 -6.19
N ILE A 48 -9.14 7.71 -6.11
CA ILE A 48 -8.57 6.38 -6.37
C ILE A 48 -7.60 6.06 -5.23
N ALA A 49 -8.13 5.51 -4.14
CA ALA A 49 -7.37 5.38 -2.89
C ALA A 49 -7.68 4.15 -2.01
N PHE A 50 -8.58 3.25 -2.39
CA PHE A 50 -8.89 2.07 -1.55
C PHE A 50 -9.22 0.82 -2.36
N ARG A 51 -9.97 0.95 -3.47
CA ARG A 51 -10.45 -0.21 -4.24
C ARG A 51 -9.33 -1.07 -4.81
N ASP A 52 -8.24 -0.48 -5.31
CA ASP A 52 -7.11 -1.23 -5.86
C ASP A 52 -6.23 -1.85 -4.77
N ILE A 53 -6.15 -1.22 -3.60
CA ILE A 53 -5.51 -1.79 -2.40
C ILE A 53 -6.34 -2.98 -1.88
N LEU A 54 -7.67 -2.86 -1.83
CA LEU A 54 -8.59 -3.95 -1.45
C LEU A 54 -8.52 -5.15 -2.41
N ARG A 55 -8.10 -4.95 -3.67
CA ARG A 55 -7.85 -6.06 -4.61
C ARG A 55 -6.59 -6.87 -4.27
N LEU A 56 -5.67 -6.33 -3.48
CA LEU A 56 -4.53 -7.09 -3.00
C LEU A 56 -4.95 -8.13 -1.95
N THR A 57 -6.03 -7.86 -1.22
CA THR A 57 -6.54 -8.70 -0.12
C THR A 57 -7.64 -9.68 -0.52
N ALA A 58 -8.14 -9.60 -1.76
CA ALA A 58 -9.12 -10.54 -2.34
C ALA A 58 -8.43 -11.72 -3.06
#